data_AF-A0A497D4X2-F1
#
_entry.id   AF-A0A497D4X2-F1
#
_cell.length_a   1.000
_cell.length_b   1.000
_cell.length_c   1.000
_cell.angle_alpha   90.00
_cell.angle_beta   90.00
_cell.angle_gamma   90.00
#
_symmetry.space_group_name_H-M   'P 1'
#
loop_
_entity.id
_entity.type
_entity.pdbx_description
1 polymer ?
#
loop_
_entity_poly.entity_id
_entity_poly.type
_entity_poly.pdbx_seq_one_letter_code
_entity_poly.pdbx_strand_id
1 'polypeptide(L)'
;LNAATAFDAVGGELTGIMFNALGNDAELVVYGGLSNKPATEINTMDVIFRNKIISGFNLIDWKKELSKPDFEEISEKLQDKFIEGVYRTDISKSVTPDNIVSGLKSYLGHMSDGKILIKP
;
A
#
# COMPACT_ATOMS: atom_id res chain seq x y z
N LEU A 1 9.99 -2.53 19.62
CA LEU A 1 9.14 -1.71 18.73
C LEU A 1 7.71 -1.82 19.24
N ASN A 2 7.05 -0.71 19.55
CA ASN A 2 5.63 -0.68 19.95
C ASN A 2 4.78 -0.21 18.76
N ALA A 3 4.86 -0.91 17.64
CA ALA A 3 4.05 -0.58 16.47
C ALA A 3 2.60 -1.00 16.74
N ALA A 4 1.69 -0.01 16.75
CA ALA A 4 0.25 -0.24 16.91
C ALA A 4 -0.44 -0.59 15.58
N THR A 5 0.18 -0.26 14.45
CA THR A 5 -0.36 -0.55 13.12
C THR A 5 0.76 -0.97 12.18
N ALA A 6 0.50 -1.96 11.34
CA ALA A 6 1.36 -2.36 10.22
C ALA A 6 0.54 -2.40 8.92
N PHE A 7 1.21 -2.14 7.80
CA PHE A 7 0.61 -2.15 6.46
C PHE A 7 1.24 -3.23 5.59
N ASP A 8 0.43 -4.12 5.02
CA ASP A 8 0.87 -5.23 4.17
C ASP A 8 0.42 -5.04 2.72
N ALA A 9 1.39 -4.95 1.81
CA ALA A 9 1.19 -4.88 0.37
C ALA A 9 1.44 -6.22 -0.34
N VAL A 10 1.95 -7.21 0.38
CA VAL A 10 2.50 -8.45 -0.19
C VAL A 10 1.51 -9.59 -0.06
N GLY A 11 0.86 -9.76 1.08
CA GLY A 11 0.03 -10.93 1.35
C GLY A 11 0.84 -12.21 1.60
N GLY A 12 0.16 -13.37 1.59
CA GLY A 12 0.82 -14.66 1.74
C GLY A 12 1.31 -14.96 3.15
N GLU A 13 2.43 -15.68 3.24
CA GLU A 13 3.09 -16.01 4.51
C GLU A 13 3.59 -14.78 5.28
N LEU A 14 3.97 -13.71 4.56
CA LEU A 14 4.44 -12.48 5.19
C LEU A 14 3.37 -11.85 6.09
N THR A 15 2.10 -11.95 5.70
CA THR A 15 0.97 -11.49 6.52
C THR A 15 0.97 -12.15 7.90
N GLY A 16 1.15 -13.47 7.96
CA GLY A 16 1.24 -14.22 9.22
C GLY A 16 2.45 -13.81 10.06
N ILE A 17 3.62 -13.70 9.44
CA ILE A 17 4.86 -13.26 10.10
C ILE A 17 4.67 -11.88 10.73
N MET A 18 4.12 -10.92 9.97
CA MET A 18 3.88 -9.56 10.46
C MET A 18 2.84 -9.55 11.59
N PHE A 19 1.70 -10.20 11.42
CA PHE A 19 0.61 -10.26 12.40
C PHE A 19 1.09 -10.85 13.75
N ASN A 20 1.82 -11.96 13.69
CA ASN A 20 2.30 -12.65 14.88
C ASN A 20 3.38 -11.84 15.63
N ALA A 21 4.16 -11.03 14.91
CA ALA A 21 5.18 -10.16 15.50
C ALA A 21 4.63 -8.88 16.16
N LEU A 22 3.39 -8.47 15.84
CA LEU A 22 2.76 -7.29 16.44
C LEU A 22 2.56 -7.44 17.96
N GLY A 23 2.47 -6.32 18.65
CA GLY A 23 2.10 -6.26 20.07
C GLY A 23 0.60 -6.49 20.29
N ASN A 24 0.17 -6.43 21.55
CA ASN A 24 -1.26 -6.43 21.87
C ASN A 24 -1.95 -5.18 21.29
N ASP A 25 -3.25 -5.29 21.04
CA ASP A 25 -4.12 -4.19 20.57
C ASP A 25 -3.69 -3.57 19.22
N ALA A 26 -2.90 -4.31 18.44
CA ALA A 26 -2.33 -3.83 17.19
C ALA A 26 -3.15 -4.28 15.98
N GLU A 27 -3.07 -3.51 14.90
CA GLU A 27 -3.76 -3.77 13.64
C GLU A 27 -2.79 -4.05 12.49
N LEU A 28 -3.02 -5.11 11.74
CA LEU A 28 -2.41 -5.34 10.43
C LEU A 28 -3.41 -4.97 9.32
N VAL A 29 -3.13 -3.92 8.57
CA VAL A 29 -3.94 -3.44 7.45
C VAL A 29 -3.38 -3.98 6.13
N VAL A 30 -4.11 -4.87 5.48
CA VAL A 30 -3.75 -5.43 4.18
C VAL A 30 -4.32 -4.54 3.07
N TYR A 31 -3.47 -4.01 2.19
CA TYR A 31 -3.87 -3.12 1.08
C TYR A 31 -3.35 -3.57 -0.30
N GLY A 32 -2.59 -4.67 -0.35
CA GLY A 32 -2.05 -5.24 -1.59
C GLY A 32 -1.81 -6.75 -1.48
N GLY A 33 -1.54 -7.37 -2.62
CA GLY A 33 -1.36 -8.82 -2.74
C GLY A 33 -0.27 -9.20 -3.73
N LEU A 34 0.91 -8.58 -3.64
CA LEU A 34 2.02 -8.81 -4.59
C LEU A 34 2.44 -10.30 -4.69
N SER A 35 2.24 -11.09 -3.64
CA SER A 35 2.55 -12.52 -3.63
C SER A 35 1.57 -13.37 -4.44
N ASN A 36 0.37 -12.86 -4.72
CA ASN A 36 -0.77 -13.61 -5.28
C ASN A 36 -1.12 -14.90 -4.49
N LYS A 37 -0.85 -14.92 -3.18
CA LYS A 37 -1.16 -16.04 -2.29
C LYS A 37 -2.12 -15.60 -1.18
N PRO A 38 -3.00 -16.49 -0.70
CA PRO A 38 -3.81 -16.20 0.48
C PRO A 38 -2.91 -16.00 1.71
N ALA A 39 -3.34 -15.16 2.65
CA ALA A 39 -2.68 -15.03 3.94
C ALA A 39 -2.69 -16.38 4.69
N THR A 40 -1.58 -16.72 5.33
CA THR A 40 -1.42 -17.97 6.09
C THR A 40 -0.81 -17.71 7.46
N GLU A 41 -0.81 -18.72 8.33
CA GLU A 41 -0.11 -18.71 9.63
C GLU A 41 -0.54 -17.57 10.59
N ILE A 42 -1.81 -17.16 10.55
CA ILE A 42 -2.37 -16.18 11.50
C ILE A 42 -2.60 -16.88 12.85
N ASN A 43 -1.94 -16.40 13.91
CA ASN A 43 -2.14 -16.94 15.24
C ASN A 43 -3.50 -16.53 15.81
N THR A 44 -4.44 -17.48 15.82
CA THR A 44 -5.79 -17.29 16.37
C THR A 44 -5.80 -16.84 17.84
N MET A 45 -4.83 -17.28 18.64
CA MET A 45 -4.77 -16.89 20.05
C MET A 45 -4.45 -15.42 20.24
N ASP A 46 -3.70 -14.83 19.30
CA ASP A 46 -3.41 -13.40 19.33
C ASP A 46 -4.63 -12.56 18.94
N VAL A 47 -5.49 -13.07 18.05
CA VAL A 47 -6.80 -12.45 17.76
C VAL A 47 -7.67 -12.43 19.02
N ILE A 48 -7.82 -13.59 19.68
CA ILE A 48 -8.76 -13.75 20.81
C ILE A 48 -8.25 -13.04 22.08
N PHE A 49 -6.98 -13.24 22.43
CA PHE A 49 -6.46 -12.89 23.75
C PHE A 49 -5.50 -11.71 23.75
N ARG A 50 -5.07 -11.23 22.58
CA ARG A 50 -4.22 -10.04 22.44
C ARG A 50 -4.89 -8.92 21.67
N ASN A 51 -6.17 -9.08 21.35
CA ASN A 51 -6.99 -8.06 20.67
C ASN A 51 -6.32 -7.53 19.39
N LYS A 52 -5.61 -8.41 18.66
CA LYS A 52 -5.00 -8.04 17.38
C LYS A 52 -6.04 -8.09 16.28
N ILE A 53 -6.02 -7.12 15.38
CA ILE A 53 -6.94 -7.00 14.25
C ILE A 53 -6.18 -7.24 12.95
N ILE A 54 -6.80 -7.95 12.01
CA ILE A 54 -6.42 -7.94 10.61
C ILE A 54 -7.58 -7.33 9.81
N SER A 55 -7.28 -6.30 9.02
CA SER A 55 -8.27 -5.55 8.25
C SER A 55 -7.81 -5.34 6.80
N GLY A 56 -8.75 -4.92 5.94
CA GLY A 56 -8.47 -4.58 4.55
C GLY A 56 -8.62 -3.08 4.32
N PHE A 57 -7.76 -2.51 3.47
CA PHE A 57 -7.92 -1.13 3.00
C PHE A 57 -7.99 -1.08 1.47
N ASN A 58 -9.10 -0.53 0.96
CA ASN A 58 -9.30 -0.25 -0.46
C ASN A 58 -9.50 1.26 -0.65
N LEU A 59 -8.55 1.91 -1.33
CA LEU A 59 -8.58 3.36 -1.56
C LEU A 59 -9.86 3.82 -2.29
N ILE A 60 -10.38 3.02 -3.22
CA ILE A 60 -11.56 3.37 -3.99
C ILE A 60 -12.81 3.33 -3.12
N ASP A 61 -12.92 2.35 -2.22
CA ASP A 61 -14.06 2.23 -1.31
C ASP A 61 -14.01 3.31 -0.24
N TRP A 62 -12.84 3.52 0.38
CA TRP A 62 -12.62 4.63 1.32
C TRP A 62 -12.95 5.99 0.68
N LYS A 63 -12.54 6.23 -0.57
CA LYS A 63 -12.84 7.48 -1.26
C LYS A 63 -14.35 7.68 -1.50
N LYS A 64 -15.14 6.62 -1.70
CA LYS A 64 -16.60 6.75 -1.87
C LYS A 64 -17.30 7.18 -0.59
N GLU A 65 -16.69 6.93 0.57
CA GLU A 65 -17.23 7.30 1.88
C GLU A 65 -16.94 8.77 2.23
N LEU A 66 -15.98 9.41 1.55
CA LEU A 66 -15.62 10.80 1.78
C LEU A 66 -16.62 11.77 1.15
N SER A 67 -16.91 12.84 1.88
CA SER A 67 -17.56 14.01 1.29
C SER A 67 -16.60 14.75 0.35
N LYS A 68 -17.13 15.57 -0.57
CA LYS A 68 -16.30 16.39 -1.45
C LYS A 68 -15.36 17.33 -0.68
N PRO A 69 -15.85 18.08 0.34
CA PRO A 69 -14.96 18.92 1.15
C PRO A 69 -13.83 18.15 1.83
N ASP A 70 -14.11 16.96 2.40
CA ASP A 70 -13.06 16.17 3.06
C ASP A 70 -11.98 15.72 2.07
N PHE A 71 -12.40 15.30 0.88
CA PHE A 71 -11.46 14.90 -0.19
C PHE A 71 -10.62 16.09 -0.68
N GLU A 72 -11.22 17.27 -0.82
CA GLU A 72 -10.53 18.51 -1.20
C GLU A 72 -9.47 18.88 -0.14
N GLU A 73 -9.82 18.87 1.14
CA GLU A 73 -8.89 19.15 2.24
C GLU A 73 -7.69 18.19 2.24
N ILE A 74 -7.93 16.89 2.03
CA ILE A 74 -6.86 15.90 1.93
C ILE A 74 -6.00 16.16 0.69
N SER A 75 -6.62 16.51 -0.45
CA SER A 75 -5.89 16.77 -1.68
C SER A 75 -4.99 17.99 -1.57
N GLU A 76 -5.44 19.07 -0.95
CA GLU A 76 -4.66 20.28 -0.70
C GLU A 76 -3.44 19.96 0.18
N LYS A 77 -3.64 19.27 1.31
CA LYS A 77 -2.54 18.83 2.19
C LYS A 77 -1.49 18.00 1.47
N LEU A 78 -1.91 17.08 0.60
CA LEU A 78 -0.98 16.25 -0.18
C LEU A 78 -0.21 17.10 -1.21
N GLN A 79 -0.89 18.03 -1.90
CA GLN A 79 -0.27 18.93 -2.87
C GLN A 79 0.79 19.82 -2.21
N ASP A 80 0.51 20.38 -1.03
CA ASP A 80 1.47 21.16 -0.27
C ASP A 80 2.75 20.37 0.03
N LYS A 81 2.62 19.09 0.40
CA LYS A 81 3.78 18.22 0.64
C LYS A 81 4.60 17.94 -0.63
N PHE A 82 3.97 17.93 -1.81
CA PHE A 82 4.70 17.86 -3.09
C PHE A 82 5.39 19.19 -3.42
N ILE A 83 4.73 20.34 -3.19
CA ILE A 83 5.31 21.68 -3.40
C ILE A 83 6.52 21.91 -2.49
N GLU A 84 6.42 21.51 -1.22
CA GLU A 84 7.51 21.53 -0.24
C GLU A 84 8.63 20.52 -0.58
N GLY A 85 8.39 19.61 -1.52
CA GLY A 85 9.34 18.57 -1.91
C GLY A 85 9.53 17.47 -0.88
N VAL A 86 8.65 17.36 0.13
CA VAL A 86 8.58 16.26 1.10
C VAL A 86 8.15 14.98 0.40
N TYR A 87 7.14 15.08 -0.46
CA TYR A 87 6.73 14.00 -1.33
C TYR A 87 7.33 14.19 -2.72
N ARG A 88 7.83 13.08 -3.26
CA ARG A 88 8.43 13.01 -4.59
C ARG A 88 8.05 11.67 -5.21
N THR A 89 7.85 11.69 -6.51
CA THR A 89 7.65 10.46 -7.27
C THR A 89 8.94 10.14 -8.00
N ASP A 90 9.56 9.02 -7.65
CA ASP A 90 10.73 8.51 -8.37
C ASP A 90 10.28 7.93 -9.70
N ILE A 91 10.63 8.62 -10.80
CA ILE A 91 10.33 8.19 -12.16
C ILE A 91 11.56 7.52 -12.76
N SER A 92 11.49 6.21 -12.98
CA SER A 92 12.58 5.42 -13.56
C SER A 92 12.65 5.59 -15.08
N LYS A 93 11.49 5.75 -15.73
CA LYS A 93 11.39 5.85 -17.20
C LYS A 93 10.14 6.60 -17.63
N SER A 94 10.24 7.34 -18.73
CA SER A 94 9.08 7.87 -19.46
C SER A 94 8.87 7.10 -20.76
N VAL A 95 7.62 6.78 -21.12
CA VAL A 95 7.25 6.04 -22.33
C VAL A 95 6.12 6.72 -23.08
N THR A 96 6.07 6.57 -24.40
CA THR A 96 4.95 7.02 -25.25
C THR A 96 3.92 5.90 -25.42
N PRO A 97 2.68 6.21 -25.86
CA PRO A 97 1.69 5.18 -26.18
C PRO A 97 2.21 4.13 -27.17
N ASP A 98 2.98 4.54 -28.19
CA ASP A 98 3.55 3.64 -29.19
C ASP A 98 4.49 2.58 -28.60
N ASN A 99 5.16 2.92 -27.49
CA ASN A 99 6.16 2.07 -26.85
C ASN A 99 5.72 1.54 -25.48
N ILE A 100 4.45 1.66 -25.13
CA ILE A 100 3.96 1.29 -23.80
C ILE A 100 4.17 -0.19 -23.48
N VAL A 101 4.01 -1.08 -24.46
CA VAL A 101 4.16 -2.53 -24.28
C VAL A 101 5.59 -2.90 -23.88
N SER A 102 6.59 -2.33 -24.57
CA SER A 102 7.99 -2.57 -24.23
C SER A 102 8.36 -1.92 -22.89
N GLY A 103 7.80 -0.74 -22.60
CA GLY A 103 7.89 -0.06 -21.32
C GLY A 103 7.42 -0.91 -20.15
N LEU A 104 6.22 -1.49 -20.26
CA LEU A 104 5.63 -2.33 -19.21
C LEU A 104 6.42 -3.62 -18.99
N LYS A 105 6.90 -4.27 -20.06
CA LYS A 105 7.74 -5.47 -19.93
C LYS A 105 9.04 -5.18 -19.16
N SER A 106 9.68 -4.04 -19.46
CA SER A 106 10.86 -3.59 -18.73
C SER A 106 10.54 -3.33 -17.24
N TYR A 107 9.40 -2.71 -16.95
CA TYR A 107 9.00 -2.38 -15.58
C TYR A 107 8.74 -3.62 -14.71
N LEU A 108 8.14 -4.68 -15.26
CA LEU A 108 7.82 -5.90 -14.50
C LEU A 108 9.06 -6.56 -13.88
N GLY A 109 10.24 -6.44 -14.51
CA GLY A 109 11.50 -6.94 -13.95
C GLY A 109 12.22 -5.98 -12.99
N HIS A 110 11.76 -4.74 -12.91
CA HIS A 110 12.47 -3.60 -12.30
C HIS A 110 11.53 -2.72 -11.46
N MET A 111 10.52 -3.32 -10.81
CA MET A 111 9.46 -2.57 -10.12
C MET A 111 9.97 -1.68 -8.98
N SER A 112 11.13 -2.00 -8.40
CA SER A 112 11.76 -1.24 -7.32
C SER A 112 12.55 -0.02 -7.80
N ASP A 113 12.82 0.12 -9.11
CA ASP A 113 13.65 1.20 -9.66
C ASP A 113 12.89 2.53 -9.78
N GLY A 114 11.58 2.53 -9.49
CA GLY A 114 10.69 3.68 -9.59
C GLY A 114 9.57 3.48 -10.62
N LYS A 115 8.65 4.44 -10.68
CA LYS A 115 7.47 4.40 -11.54
C LYS A 115 7.82 4.65 -13.01
N ILE A 116 7.06 4.04 -13.91
CA ILE A 116 7.02 4.47 -15.32
C ILE A 116 5.99 5.59 -15.48
N LEU A 117 6.33 6.62 -16.25
CA LEU A 117 5.44 7.71 -16.62
C LEU A 117 5.05 7.60 -18.09
N ILE A 118 3.75 7.49 -18.39
CA ILE A 118 3.26 7.51 -19.76
C ILE A 118 3.07 8.98 -20.16
N LYS A 119 3.73 9.40 -21.24
CA LYS A 119 3.64 10.76 -21.79
C LYS A 119 2.91 10.70 -23.14
N PRO A 120 1.86 11.51 -23.34
CA PRO A 120 1.18 11.64 -24.63
C PRO A 120 2.14 12.00 -25.77
#